data_AF-A0A3B4B2F0-F1
#
_entry.id   AF-A0A3B4B2F0-F1
#
_cell.length_a   1.000
_cell.length_b   1.000
_cell.length_c   1.000
_cell.angle_alpha   90.00
_cell.angle_beta   90.00
_cell.angle_gamma   90.00
#
_symmetry.space_group_name_H-M   'P 1'
#
loop_
_entity.id
_entity.type
_entity.pdbx_description
1 polymer ?
#
loop_
_entity_poly.entity_id
_entity_poly.type
_entity_poly.pdbx_seq_one_letter_code
_entity_poly.pdbx_strand_id
1 'polypeptide(L)'
;IDPQLERQVETIRNLVDSYMAIVNKTVRDLMPKTIMHLMINSTKEFINAELLAHLYSCGDQNSLMEESQEQAQHRDEMLRLYFALKEGLSIIGDISTSTVTTAMPPPVDDSWLQVQRGGSGGRSLFLSFFLFSISSGLQPPVQPPPAAPRASPDPGSGPPPAVPSRPNRAPPSVPRSVTSRLLLVHS
;
A
#
# COMPACT_ATOMS: atom_id res chain seq x y z
N ILE A 1 56.68 14.34 53.70
CA ILE A 1 55.21 14.18 53.86
C ILE A 1 55.01 13.09 54.90
N ASP A 2 53.98 13.19 55.75
CA ASP A 2 53.69 12.21 56.81
C ASP A 2 53.05 10.94 56.20
N PRO A 3 53.67 9.74 56.35
CA PRO A 3 53.18 8.50 55.77
C PRO A 3 51.79 8.05 56.29
N GLN A 4 51.38 8.51 57.48
CA GLN A 4 50.05 8.18 58.00
C GLN A 4 48.94 8.90 57.23
N LEU A 5 49.18 10.17 56.88
CA LEU A 5 48.23 10.98 56.12
C LEU A 5 48.01 10.38 54.71
N GLU A 6 49.06 9.89 54.06
CA GLU A 6 48.96 9.26 52.74
C GLU A 6 48.02 8.04 52.76
N ARG A 7 48.13 7.17 53.77
CA ARG A 7 47.27 6.00 53.93
C ARG A 7 45.81 6.37 54.21
N GLN A 8 45.58 7.40 55.01
CA GLN A 8 44.23 7.89 55.30
C GLN A 8 43.57 8.50 54.06
N VAL A 9 44.31 9.32 53.32
CA VAL A 9 43.80 9.91 52.08
C VAL A 9 43.44 8.82 51.08
N GLU A 10 44.27 7.79 50.94
CA GLU A 10 43.98 6.67 50.05
C GLU A 10 42.73 5.87 50.49
N THR A 11 42.55 5.68 51.80
CA THR A 11 41.33 5.05 52.34
C THR A 11 40.09 5.89 52.00
N ILE A 12 40.18 7.21 52.16
CA ILE A 12 39.07 8.13 51.83
C ILE A 12 38.75 8.08 50.34
N ARG A 13 39.74 8.07 49.44
CA ARG A 13 39.52 7.95 47.98
C ARG A 13 38.74 6.68 47.65
N ASN A 14 39.18 5.53 48.15
CA ASN A 14 38.51 4.26 47.91
C ASN A 14 37.05 4.25 48.41
N LEU A 15 36.77 4.88 49.55
CA LEU A 15 35.41 5.03 50.07
C LEU A 15 34.55 5.94 49.19
N VAL A 16 35.10 7.08 48.75
CA VAL A 16 34.41 8.02 47.85
C VAL A 16 34.12 7.36 46.50
N ASP A 17 35.08 6.64 45.92
CA ASP A 17 34.91 5.95 44.65
C ASP A 17 33.83 4.87 44.75
N SER A 18 33.83 4.10 45.84
CA SER A 18 32.78 3.10 46.11
C SER A 18 31.40 3.75 46.26
N TYR A 19 31.30 4.84 47.02
CA TYR A 19 30.05 5.57 47.20
C TYR A 19 29.53 6.14 45.88
N MET A 20 30.39 6.80 45.10
CA MET A 20 30.01 7.34 43.80
C MET A 20 29.65 6.25 42.80
N ALA A 21 30.26 5.07 42.86
CA ALA A 21 29.87 3.93 42.04
C ALA A 21 28.43 3.47 42.34
N ILE A 22 28.04 3.41 43.62
CA ILE A 22 26.67 3.08 44.04
C ILE A 22 25.70 4.17 43.57
N VAL A 23 26.00 5.44 43.82
CA VAL A 23 25.17 6.58 43.39
C VAL A 23 24.97 6.55 41.88
N ASN A 24 26.03 6.37 41.10
CA ASN A 24 25.95 6.30 39.64
C ASN A 24 25.13 5.11 39.15
N LYS A 25 25.19 3.96 39.84
CA LYS A 25 24.34 2.81 39.55
C LYS A 25 22.87 3.14 39.80
N THR A 26 22.57 3.79 40.93
CA THR A 26 21.21 4.22 41.28
C THR A 26 20.67 5.24 40.29
N VAL A 27 21.44 6.26 39.91
CA VAL A 27 21.02 7.27 38.93
C VAL A 27 20.74 6.64 37.57
N ARG A 28 21.62 5.75 37.08
CA ARG A 28 21.41 5.05 35.80
C ARG A 28 20.18 4.14 35.80
N ASP A 29 19.77 3.62 36.95
CA ASP A 29 18.55 2.80 37.08
C ASP A 29 17.29 3.65 37.23
N LEU A 30 17.33 4.70 38.06
CA LEU A 30 16.16 5.51 38.38
C LEU A 30 15.82 6.52 37.28
N MET A 31 16.81 7.05 36.54
CA MET A 31 16.54 8.06 35.51
C MET A 31 15.63 7.52 34.39
N PRO A 32 15.91 6.36 33.77
CA PRO A 32 15.00 5.80 32.76
C PRO A 32 13.62 5.48 33.32
N LYS A 33 13.53 4.97 34.56
CA LYS A 33 12.25 4.67 35.22
C LYS A 33 11.41 5.94 35.45
N THR A 34 12.07 7.02 35.86
CA THR A 34 11.44 8.32 36.08
C THR A 34 10.93 8.90 34.76
N ILE A 35 11.76 8.89 33.71
CA ILE A 35 11.37 9.32 32.36
C ILE A 35 10.19 8.50 31.84
N MET A 36 10.24 7.19 32.01
CA MET A 36 9.17 6.28 31.61
C MET A 36 7.86 6.63 32.31
N HIS A 37 7.88 6.77 33.63
CA HIS A 37 6.66 7.01 34.41
C HIS A 37 6.09 8.41 34.17
N LEU A 38 6.94 9.45 34.24
CA LEU A 38 6.48 10.83 34.20
C LEU A 38 6.22 11.34 32.79
N MET A 39 7.05 10.98 31.81
CA MET A 39 6.91 11.50 30.45
C MET A 39 6.18 10.52 29.55
N ILE A 40 6.68 9.29 29.43
CA ILE A 40 6.17 8.33 28.43
C ILE A 40 4.76 7.88 28.81
N ASN A 41 4.57 7.38 30.03
CA ASN A 41 3.27 6.88 30.46
C ASN A 41 2.24 8.01 30.58
N SER A 42 2.64 9.19 31.06
CA SER A 42 1.76 10.37 31.09
C SER A 42 1.31 10.79 29.69
N THR A 43 2.23 10.90 28.72
CA THR A 43 1.89 11.24 27.34
C THR A 43 0.99 10.18 26.70
N LYS A 44 1.27 8.89 26.97
CA LYS A 44 0.42 7.78 26.53
C LYS A 44 -0.99 7.93 27.09
N GLU A 45 -1.15 8.24 28.38
CA GLU A 45 -2.46 8.42 28.99
C GLU A 45 -3.19 9.61 28.37
N PHE A 46 -2.51 10.75 28.21
CA PHE A 46 -3.06 11.94 27.55
C PHE A 46 -3.60 11.61 26.14
N ILE A 47 -2.83 10.89 25.32
CA ILE A 47 -3.25 10.50 23.97
C ILE A 47 -4.50 9.61 24.00
N ASN A 48 -4.59 8.67 24.95
CA ASN A 48 -5.68 7.70 25.00
C ASN A 48 -6.97 8.24 25.64
N ALA A 49 -6.85 9.11 26.65
CA ALA A 49 -7.97 9.54 27.47
C ALA A 49 -8.41 10.99 27.22
N GLU A 50 -7.47 11.89 26.89
CA GLU A 50 -7.75 13.33 26.92
C GLU A 50 -7.70 14.00 25.55
N LEU A 51 -6.83 13.53 24.65
CA LEU A 51 -6.57 14.18 23.36
C LEU A 51 -7.85 14.38 22.52
N LEU A 52 -8.72 13.37 22.47
CA LEU A 52 -9.96 13.46 21.69
C LEU A 52 -10.91 14.54 22.22
N ALA A 53 -11.03 14.63 23.55
CA ALA A 53 -11.85 15.67 24.19
C ALA A 53 -11.29 17.07 23.88
N HIS A 54 -9.97 17.23 23.90
CA HIS A 54 -9.32 18.48 23.52
C HIS A 54 -9.59 18.84 22.06
N LEU A 55 -9.46 17.89 21.12
CA LEU A 55 -9.74 18.15 19.70
C LEU A 55 -11.20 18.53 19.44
N TYR A 56 -12.16 17.96 20.17
CA TYR A 56 -13.56 18.35 20.06
C TYR A 56 -13.91 19.68 20.76
N SER A 57 -13.09 20.12 21.72
CA SER A 57 -13.24 21.44 22.33
C SER A 57 -12.72 22.59 21.44
N CYS A 58 -11.88 22.27 20.44
CA CYS A 58 -11.44 23.21 19.42
C CYS A 58 -12.62 23.52 18.50
N GLY A 59 -13.27 24.67 18.69
CA GLY A 59 -14.62 24.96 18.17
C GLY A 59 -14.83 24.92 16.64
N ASP A 60 -13.81 24.71 15.82
CA ASP A 60 -13.96 24.49 14.37
C ASP A 60 -13.54 23.07 13.96
N GLN A 61 -14.44 22.12 14.19
CA GLN A 61 -14.27 20.73 13.78
C GLN A 61 -14.28 20.56 12.25
N ASN A 62 -14.99 21.43 11.52
CA ASN A 62 -15.13 21.29 10.07
C ASN A 62 -13.81 21.59 9.36
N SER A 63 -13.10 22.65 9.76
CA SER A 63 -11.76 22.92 9.23
C SER A 63 -10.76 21.84 9.65
N LEU A 64 -10.86 21.33 10.89
CA LEU A 64 -9.98 20.24 11.35
C LEU A 64 -10.18 18.93 10.55
N MET A 65 -11.38 18.69 10.06
CA MET A 65 -11.76 17.50 9.29
C MET A 65 -11.79 17.72 7.77
N GLU A 66 -11.26 18.85 7.28
CA GLU A 66 -11.23 19.16 5.86
C GLU A 66 -10.36 18.16 5.09
N GLU A 67 -10.87 17.63 3.98
CA GLU A 67 -10.09 16.75 3.11
C GLU A 67 -9.06 17.55 2.31
N SER A 68 -7.89 16.96 2.05
CA SER A 68 -6.91 17.62 1.18
C SER A 68 -7.43 17.69 -0.26
N GLN A 69 -7.01 18.72 -1.00
CA GLN A 69 -7.42 18.91 -2.40
C GLN A 69 -7.03 17.72 -3.28
N GLU A 70 -5.87 17.11 -3.03
CA GLU A 70 -5.41 15.90 -3.73
C GLU A 70 -6.35 14.70 -3.46
N GLN A 71 -6.75 14.49 -2.20
CA GLN A 71 -7.65 13.42 -1.83
C GLN A 71 -9.04 13.62 -2.46
N ALA A 72 -9.53 14.87 -2.49
CA ALA A 72 -10.78 15.22 -3.16
C ALA A 72 -10.72 14.91 -4.67
N GLN A 73 -9.63 15.29 -5.35
CA GLN A 73 -9.42 14.98 -6.76
C GLN A 73 -9.34 13.48 -7.02
N HIS A 74 -8.59 12.74 -6.20
CA HIS A 74 -8.47 11.29 -6.33
C HIS A 74 -9.84 10.59 -6.16
N ARG A 75 -10.64 11.03 -5.18
CA ARG A 75 -12.02 10.56 -5.00
C ARG A 75 -12.87 10.84 -6.25
N ASP A 76 -12.77 12.04 -6.82
CA ASP A 76 -13.52 12.41 -8.02
C ASP A 76 -13.09 11.60 -9.26
N GLU A 77 -11.80 11.32 -9.41
CA GLU A 77 -11.28 10.43 -10.46
C GLU A 77 -11.79 9.00 -10.32
N MET A 78 -11.79 8.45 -9.10
CA MET A 78 -12.34 7.13 -8.81
C MET A 78 -13.84 7.06 -9.10
N LEU A 79 -14.59 8.13 -8.79
CA LEU A 79 -16.00 8.22 -9.14
C LEU A 79 -16.21 8.27 -10.67
N ARG A 80 -15.40 9.05 -11.40
CA ARG A 80 -15.46 9.08 -12.87
C ARG A 80 -15.17 7.71 -13.47
N LEU A 81 -14.12 7.05 -12.98
CA LEU A 81 -13.76 5.70 -13.43
C LEU A 81 -14.89 4.70 -13.13
N TYR A 82 -15.47 4.76 -11.93
CA TYR A 82 -16.59 3.92 -11.54
C TYR A 82 -17.78 4.06 -12.50
N PHE A 83 -18.18 5.30 -12.81
CA PHE A 83 -19.30 5.54 -13.73
C PHE A 83 -18.98 5.06 -15.16
N ALA A 84 -17.77 5.32 -15.65
CA ALA A 84 -17.34 4.86 -16.97
C ALA A 84 -17.34 3.32 -17.08
N LEU A 85 -16.89 2.61 -16.04
CA LEU A 85 -16.91 1.15 -16.01
C LEU A 85 -18.35 0.60 -15.95
N LYS A 86 -19.23 1.24 -15.17
CA LYS A 86 -20.64 0.87 -15.09
C LYS A 86 -21.34 1.05 -16.44
N GLU A 87 -21.07 2.16 -17.12
CA GLU A 87 -21.57 2.42 -18.47
C GLU A 87 -21.04 1.40 -19.48
N GLY A 88 -19.73 1.10 -19.45
CA GLY A 88 -19.12 0.08 -20.30
C GLY A 88 -19.77 -1.30 -20.14
N LEU A 89 -20.06 -1.71 -18.89
CA LEU A 89 -20.80 -2.95 -18.62
C LEU A 89 -22.23 -2.92 -19.15
N SER A 90 -22.92 -1.78 -19.06
CA SER A 90 -24.27 -1.62 -19.64
C SER A 90 -24.25 -1.83 -21.15
N ILE A 91 -23.30 -1.21 -21.85
CA ILE A 91 -23.14 -1.34 -23.31
C ILE A 91 -22.90 -2.81 -23.72
N ILE A 92 -22.04 -3.52 -22.98
CA ILE A 92 -21.80 -4.96 -23.23
C ILE A 92 -23.09 -5.76 -23.05
N GLY A 93 -23.85 -5.47 -21.99
CA GLY A 93 -25.16 -6.09 -21.76
C GLY A 93 -26.12 -5.86 -22.93
N ASP A 94 -26.23 -4.62 -23.40
CA ASP A 94 -27.10 -4.24 -24.51
C ASP A 94 -26.70 -4.95 -25.82
N ILE A 95 -25.41 -5.03 -26.14
CA ILE A 95 -24.91 -5.74 -27.34
C ILE A 95 -25.22 -7.24 -27.24
N SER A 96 -24.98 -7.83 -26.07
CA SER A 96 -25.17 -9.28 -25.84
C SER A 96 -26.63 -9.71 -26.05
N THR A 97 -27.60 -8.83 -25.81
CA THR A 97 -29.03 -9.15 -25.98
C THR A 97 -29.65 -8.58 -27.26
N SER A 98 -29.05 -7.56 -27.88
CA SER A 98 -29.64 -6.86 -29.03
C SER A 98 -29.07 -7.27 -30.40
N THR A 99 -27.96 -7.99 -30.46
CA THR A 99 -27.34 -8.40 -31.74
C THR A 99 -27.61 -9.87 -32.06
N VAL A 100 -27.86 -10.17 -33.34
CA VAL A 100 -28.07 -11.54 -33.85
C VAL A 100 -26.81 -11.99 -34.59
N THR A 101 -26.16 -13.04 -34.09
CA THR A 101 -25.02 -13.67 -34.77
C THR A 101 -25.53 -14.39 -36.01
N THR A 102 -25.09 -13.93 -37.20
CA THR A 102 -25.32 -14.68 -38.44
C THR A 102 -24.45 -15.93 -38.43
N ALA A 103 -25.02 -17.11 -38.70
CA ALA A 103 -24.24 -18.32 -38.86
C ALA A 103 -23.25 -18.16 -40.03
N MET A 104 -22.05 -18.74 -39.91
CA MET A 104 -21.08 -18.73 -41.00
C MET A 104 -21.71 -19.35 -42.25
N PRO A 105 -21.61 -18.69 -43.42
CA PRO A 105 -22.14 -19.26 -44.66
C PRO A 105 -21.42 -20.58 -44.97
N PRO A 106 -22.11 -21.54 -45.62
CA PRO A 106 -21.49 -22.81 -45.98
C PRO A 106 -20.26 -22.57 -46.87
N PRO A 107 -19.18 -23.36 -46.71
CA PRO A 107 -18.01 -23.26 -47.57
C PRO A 107 -18.44 -23.53 -49.03
N VAL A 108 -18.06 -22.64 -49.93
CA VAL A 108 -18.34 -22.74 -51.36
C VAL A 108 -17.38 -23.74 -52.00
N ASP A 109 -17.90 -24.71 -52.74
CA ASP A 109 -17.09 -25.66 -53.51
C ASP A 109 -16.56 -24.99 -54.80
N ASP A 110 -15.24 -24.82 -54.92
CA ASP A 110 -14.55 -24.22 -56.07
C ASP A 110 -14.53 -25.10 -57.35
N SER A 111 -15.44 -26.08 -57.47
CA SER A 111 -15.43 -27.07 -58.58
C SER A 111 -15.64 -26.46 -59.98
N TRP A 112 -16.11 -25.21 -60.08
CA TRP A 112 -16.25 -24.52 -61.37
C TRP A 112 -14.91 -24.04 -61.96
N LEU A 113 -13.85 -23.89 -61.15
CA LEU A 113 -12.55 -23.41 -61.63
C LEU A 113 -11.76 -24.46 -62.43
N GLN A 114 -12.22 -25.71 -62.52
CA GLN A 114 -11.42 -26.82 -63.08
C GLN A 114 -11.77 -27.23 -64.53
N VAL A 115 -12.84 -26.67 -65.14
CA VAL A 115 -13.38 -27.14 -66.44
C VAL A 115 -12.84 -26.40 -67.68
N GLN A 116 -11.73 -25.66 -67.60
CA GLN A 116 -11.15 -25.06 -68.81
C GLN A 116 -9.64 -24.90 -68.82
N ARG A 117 -8.90 -26.00 -68.61
CA ARG A 117 -7.51 -26.13 -69.10
C ARG A 117 -7.18 -27.53 -69.62
N GLY A 118 -7.72 -27.84 -70.79
CA GLY A 118 -7.00 -28.64 -71.79
C GLY A 118 -6.29 -27.69 -72.75
N GLY A 119 -5.00 -27.90 -73.00
CA GLY A 119 -4.28 -27.26 -74.12
C GLY A 119 -3.22 -26.22 -73.72
N SER A 120 -1.96 -26.67 -73.78
CA SER A 120 -0.75 -25.95 -74.18
C SER A 120 -0.66 -24.42 -74.08
N GLY A 121 0.39 -23.98 -73.37
CA GLY A 121 1.31 -22.96 -73.90
C GLY A 121 0.94 -21.49 -73.65
N GLY A 122 1.87 -20.78 -73.01
CA GLY A 122 2.12 -19.38 -73.35
C GLY A 122 1.44 -18.32 -72.48
N ARG A 123 2.21 -17.82 -71.51
CA ARG A 123 2.47 -16.40 -71.22
C ARG A 123 1.30 -15.40 -71.36
N SER A 124 0.90 -14.76 -70.27
CA SER A 124 1.12 -13.31 -70.06
C SER A 124 0.47 -12.79 -68.79
N LEU A 125 1.29 -12.09 -67.99
CA LEU A 125 1.05 -10.87 -67.22
C LEU A 125 -0.36 -10.62 -66.65
N PHE A 126 -0.48 -10.62 -65.33
CA PHE A 126 -1.23 -9.57 -64.63
C PHE A 126 -0.55 -9.19 -63.31
N LEU A 127 -0.46 -7.87 -63.14
CA LEU A 127 0.22 -7.09 -62.13
C LEU A 127 -0.36 -7.38 -60.73
N SER A 128 0.43 -7.98 -59.84
CA SER A 128 0.13 -8.08 -58.40
C SER A 128 1.06 -7.16 -57.63
N PHE A 129 0.53 -5.99 -57.28
CA PHE A 129 0.96 -5.23 -56.10
C PHE A 129 0.39 -5.93 -54.85
N PHE A 130 1.12 -5.84 -53.73
CA PHE A 130 1.06 -6.66 -52.51
C PHE A 130 1.75 -8.03 -52.70
N LEU A 131 2.81 -8.37 -51.96
CA LEU A 131 3.00 -8.23 -50.51
C LEU A 131 4.51 -8.12 -50.19
N PHE A 132 4.84 -7.24 -49.25
CA PHE A 132 6.18 -7.10 -48.69
C PHE A 132 6.60 -8.43 -48.04
N SER A 133 7.73 -8.95 -48.51
CA SER A 133 8.31 -10.20 -48.06
C SER A 133 8.82 -10.05 -46.62
N ILE A 134 8.32 -10.92 -45.74
CA ILE A 134 8.93 -11.24 -44.45
C ILE A 134 10.32 -11.83 -44.75
N SER A 135 11.34 -11.01 -44.55
CA SER A 135 12.74 -11.42 -44.55
C SER A 135 12.96 -12.33 -43.34
N SER A 136 12.97 -13.64 -43.59
CA SER A 136 13.55 -14.63 -42.69
C SER A 136 15.07 -14.49 -42.77
N GLY A 137 15.61 -13.58 -41.96
CA GLY A 137 17.04 -13.43 -41.71
C GLY A 137 17.46 -14.25 -40.49
N LEU A 138 18.05 -15.40 -40.76
CA LEU A 138 19.21 -15.99 -40.06
C LEU A 138 19.44 -15.55 -38.60
N GLN A 139 19.03 -16.38 -37.65
CA GLN A 139 19.58 -16.37 -36.28
C GLN A 139 20.93 -17.11 -36.26
N PRO A 140 22.03 -16.48 -35.81
CA PRO A 140 23.19 -17.19 -35.28
C PRO A 140 22.97 -17.59 -33.80
N PRO A 141 23.65 -18.65 -33.31
CA PRO A 141 23.41 -19.22 -31.99
C PRO A 141 23.88 -18.32 -30.85
N VAL A 142 23.03 -18.15 -29.84
CA VAL A 142 23.30 -17.34 -28.64
C VAL A 142 24.22 -18.13 -27.70
N GLN A 143 25.41 -17.60 -27.43
CA GLN A 143 26.30 -18.10 -26.38
C GLN A 143 25.82 -17.60 -25.00
N PRO A 144 25.98 -18.38 -23.91
CA PRO A 144 25.65 -17.93 -22.55
C PRO A 144 26.71 -16.95 -22.02
N PRO A 145 26.33 -15.92 -21.24
CA PRO A 145 27.28 -14.94 -20.72
C PRO A 145 28.15 -15.51 -19.57
N PRO A 146 29.39 -14.99 -19.40
CA PRO A 146 30.37 -15.49 -18.44
C PRO A 146 30.09 -15.03 -16.99
N ALA A 147 30.54 -15.87 -16.05
CA ALA A 147 30.45 -15.65 -14.61
C ALA A 147 31.19 -14.38 -14.14
N ALA A 148 30.52 -13.60 -13.29
CA ALA A 148 31.11 -12.48 -12.53
C ALA A 148 31.29 -12.87 -11.04
N PRO A 149 32.22 -12.23 -10.31
CA PRO A 149 32.85 -12.82 -9.13
C PRO A 149 32.09 -12.61 -7.81
N ARG A 150 32.00 -13.72 -7.07
CA ARG A 150 31.87 -13.91 -5.61
C ARG A 150 31.78 -12.63 -4.74
N ALA A 151 30.58 -12.34 -4.23
CA ALA A 151 30.32 -11.52 -3.05
C ALA A 151 29.86 -12.40 -1.88
N SER A 152 30.30 -12.06 -0.67
CA SER A 152 30.25 -12.80 0.61
C SER A 152 28.83 -13.13 1.13
N PRO A 153 28.67 -14.11 2.06
CA PRO A 153 27.37 -14.55 2.54
C PRO A 153 26.87 -13.70 3.72
N ASP A 154 25.63 -13.22 3.66
CA ASP A 154 24.89 -12.65 4.79
C ASP A 154 23.87 -13.70 5.29
N PRO A 155 23.82 -14.04 6.60
CA PRO A 155 22.92 -15.06 7.13
C PRO A 155 21.64 -14.41 7.66
N GLY A 156 20.50 -14.65 7.00
CA GLY A 156 19.21 -14.27 7.61
C GLY A 156 18.00 -14.17 6.70
N SER A 157 17.63 -15.24 5.98
CA SER A 157 16.27 -15.33 5.42
C SER A 157 15.31 -15.99 6.43
N GLY A 158 14.73 -15.17 7.31
CA GLY A 158 13.51 -15.54 8.03
C GLY A 158 12.27 -15.17 7.21
N PRO A 159 11.16 -15.93 7.27
CA PRO A 159 9.91 -15.57 6.61
C PRO A 159 9.25 -14.34 7.30
N PRO A 160 8.43 -13.55 6.58
CA PRO A 160 7.84 -12.32 7.11
C PRO A 160 6.83 -12.60 8.24
N PRO A 161 6.65 -11.68 9.21
CA PRO A 161 5.74 -11.89 10.32
C PRO A 161 4.27 -11.85 9.88
N ALA A 162 3.49 -12.82 10.35
CA ALA A 162 2.05 -12.90 10.14
C ALA A 162 1.31 -11.84 10.96
N VAL A 163 0.39 -11.11 10.31
CA VAL A 163 -0.46 -10.09 10.94
C VAL A 163 -1.63 -10.79 11.66
N PRO A 164 -1.89 -10.53 12.96
CA PRO A 164 -3.02 -11.12 13.66
C PRO A 164 -4.37 -10.52 13.20
N SER A 165 -5.34 -11.40 12.94
CA SER A 165 -6.72 -11.06 12.57
C SER A 165 -7.39 -10.16 13.62
N ARG A 166 -7.97 -9.03 13.16
CA ARG A 166 -8.78 -8.14 14.01
C ARG A 166 -10.12 -8.80 14.36
N PRO A 167 -10.55 -8.80 15.64
CA PRO A 167 -11.93 -9.14 15.97
C PRO A 167 -12.86 -7.99 15.54
N ASN A 168 -13.94 -8.38 14.87
CA ASN A 168 -15.04 -7.55 14.41
C ASN A 168 -15.62 -6.68 15.55
N ARG A 169 -15.30 -5.37 15.56
CA ARG A 169 -15.86 -4.39 16.52
C ARG A 169 -16.99 -3.64 15.82
N ALA A 170 -18.23 -3.98 16.17
CA ALA A 170 -19.41 -3.21 15.78
C ALA A 170 -19.32 -1.76 16.29
N PRO A 171 -19.85 -0.76 15.56
CA PRO A 171 -19.79 0.64 15.97
C PRO A 171 -20.68 0.88 17.21
N PRO A 172 -20.25 1.72 18.17
CA PRO A 172 -21.06 2.05 19.34
C PRO A 172 -22.28 2.91 18.96
N SER A 173 -23.42 2.59 19.55
CA SER A 173 -24.70 3.29 19.34
C SER A 173 -24.67 4.67 20.00
N VAL A 174 -24.92 5.73 19.22
CA VAL A 174 -25.12 7.10 19.72
C VAL A 174 -26.45 7.20 20.50
N PRO A 175 -26.48 7.74 21.73
CA PRO A 175 -27.73 7.99 22.45
C PRO A 175 -28.47 9.18 21.82
N ARG A 176 -29.76 8.98 21.50
CA ARG A 176 -30.67 10.03 21.02
C ARG A 176 -30.97 11.00 22.15
N SER A 177 -30.68 12.28 21.94
CA SER A 177 -31.07 13.37 22.84
C SER A 177 -32.59 13.41 22.99
N VAL A 178 -33.08 13.36 24.24
CA VAL A 178 -34.48 13.58 24.59
C VAL A 178 -34.76 15.06 24.41
N THR A 179 -35.46 15.43 23.34
CA THR A 179 -36.03 16.76 23.18
C THR A 179 -37.10 16.94 24.25
N SER A 180 -36.74 17.62 25.34
CA SER A 180 -37.69 18.16 26.31
C SER A 180 -38.63 19.13 25.60
N ARG A 181 -39.81 18.63 25.23
CA ARG A 181 -40.98 19.46 24.91
C ARG A 181 -41.29 20.30 26.13
N LEU A 182 -40.96 21.58 26.06
CA LEU A 182 -41.49 22.61 26.95
C LEU A 182 -42.98 22.77 26.62
N LEU A 183 -43.83 21.98 27.29
CA LEU A 183 -45.26 22.19 27.33
C LEU A 183 -45.57 23.29 28.36
N LEU A 184 -45.93 24.46 27.84
CA LEU A 184 -47.13 25.21 28.19
C LEU A 184 -47.76 24.91 29.56
N VAL A 185 -47.53 25.79 30.55
CA VAL A 185 -48.35 25.90 31.77
C VAL A 185 -48.34 27.35 32.29
N HIS A 186 -49.50 28.01 32.20
CA HIS A 186 -50.02 29.17 32.97
C HIS A 186 -49.25 30.52 32.89
N SER A 187 -49.89 31.69 32.86
CA SER A 187 -51.29 32.10 33.10
C SER A 187 -51.52 33.46 32.44
#